data_AF-A0A8T5T628-F1
#
_entry.id   AF-A0A8T5T628-F1
#
_cell.length_a   1.000
_cell.length_b   1.000
_cell.length_c   1.000
_cell.angle_alpha   90.00
_cell.angle_beta   90.00
_cell.angle_gamma   90.00
#
_symmetry.space_group_name_H-M   'P 1'
#
loop_
_entity.id
_entity.type
_entity.pdbx_description
1 polymer ?
#
loop_
_entity_poly.entity_id
_entity_poly.type
_entity_poly.pdbx_seq_one_letter_code
_entity_poly.pdbx_strand_id
1 'polypeptide(L)'
;MAKQKKIKCKHCGEEWLPLDVPTKKEWNIVSPMPDKQGNVTITRMATWDCPNCHKNRTGAKGKTKGEFKEEDTPKYKIEHALDSGEKFNVTDLADEIGFDVESIKKIIPMYLKKKNIKGRIDGEFFIPG
;
A
#
# COMPACT_ATOMS: atom_id res chain seq x y z
N MET A 1 -10.33 12.80 -16.43
CA MET A 1 -9.40 11.72 -16.82
C MET A 1 -7.97 12.24 -16.74
N ALA A 2 -7.21 11.87 -15.71
CA ALA A 2 -5.83 12.36 -15.54
C ALA A 2 -4.93 11.70 -16.59
N LYS A 3 -4.27 12.49 -17.46
CA LYS A 3 -3.27 12.00 -18.43
C LYS A 3 -2.18 11.24 -17.67
N GLN A 4 -2.16 9.92 -17.80
CA GLN A 4 -1.08 9.10 -17.24
C GLN A 4 0.22 9.44 -17.96
N LYS A 5 1.24 9.85 -17.20
CA LYS A 5 2.53 10.24 -17.75
C LYS A 5 3.28 8.97 -18.15
N LYS A 6 3.62 8.84 -19.44
CA LYS A 6 4.46 7.74 -19.94
C LYS A 6 5.85 7.82 -19.32
N ILE A 7 6.41 6.66 -18.99
CA ILE A 7 7.78 6.51 -18.50
C ILE A 7 8.66 6.20 -19.68
N LYS A 8 9.71 7.02 -19.86
CA LYS A 8 10.69 6.85 -20.93
C LYS A 8 11.98 6.22 -20.42
N CYS A 9 12.44 5.15 -21.07
CA CYS A 9 13.76 4.59 -20.85
C CYS A 9 14.85 5.56 -21.31
N LYS A 10 15.88 5.80 -20.48
CA LYS A 10 17.06 6.58 -20.87
C LYS A 10 18.05 5.76 -21.71
N HIS A 11 17.90 4.43 -21.75
CA HIS A 11 18.84 3.54 -22.44
C HIS A 11 18.38 3.20 -23.86
N CYS A 12 17.15 2.69 -24.03
CA CYS A 12 16.62 2.31 -25.34
C CYS A 12 15.59 3.30 -25.91
N GLY A 13 15.18 4.30 -25.13
CA GLY A 13 14.17 5.28 -25.56
C GLY A 13 12.71 4.79 -25.47
N GLU A 14 12.47 3.52 -25.14
CA GLU A 14 11.14 2.91 -24.99
C GLU A 14 10.23 3.70 -24.04
N GLU A 15 8.95 3.79 -24.38
CA GLU A 15 7.96 4.54 -23.59
C GLU A 15 6.79 3.63 -23.19
N TRP A 16 6.60 3.42 -21.89
CA TRP A 16 5.49 2.61 -21.38
C TRP A 16 4.62 3.36 -20.38
N LEU A 17 3.40 2.89 -20.19
CA LEU A 17 2.54 3.36 -19.11
C LEU A 17 2.97 2.71 -17.79
N PRO A 18 2.95 3.44 -16.67
CA PRO A 18 3.36 2.92 -15.36
C PRO A 18 2.52 1.74 -14.85
N LEU A 19 1.35 1.48 -15.45
CA LEU A 19 0.45 0.36 -15.13
C LEU A 19 0.62 -0.86 -16.05
N ASP A 20 1.19 -0.68 -17.24
CA ASP A 20 1.39 -1.77 -18.22
C ASP A 20 2.50 -2.73 -17.80
N VAL A 21 3.49 -2.22 -17.08
CA VAL A 21 4.69 -2.98 -16.71
C VAL A 21 4.69 -3.25 -15.21
N PRO A 22 4.95 -4.50 -14.76
CA PRO A 22 5.03 -4.82 -13.35
C PRO A 22 6.15 -4.04 -12.65
N THR A 23 5.84 -3.53 -11.47
CA THR A 23 6.78 -2.79 -10.62
C THR A 23 7.57 -3.75 -9.73
N LYS A 24 8.90 -3.62 -9.69
CA LYS A 24 9.79 -4.37 -8.80
C LYS A 24 9.70 -3.90 -7.35
N LYS A 25 9.62 -2.58 -7.15
CA LYS A 25 9.58 -1.95 -5.82
C LYS A 25 8.72 -0.71 -5.89
N GLU A 26 7.93 -0.48 -4.85
CA GLU A 26 7.08 0.68 -4.70
C GLU A 26 7.32 1.33 -3.34
N TRP A 27 7.31 2.65 -3.27
CA TRP A 27 7.39 3.40 -2.02
C TRP A 27 6.64 4.72 -2.16
N ASN A 28 6.20 5.27 -1.04
CA ASN A 28 5.44 6.51 -1.00
C ASN A 28 6.34 7.63 -0.47
N ILE A 29 6.39 8.74 -1.21
CA ILE A 29 6.99 9.99 -0.74
C ILE A 29 5.84 10.89 -0.32
N VAL A 30 5.72 11.15 0.98
CA VAL A 30 4.75 12.09 1.54
C VAL A 30 5.42 13.46 1.60
N SER A 31 4.79 14.49 1.03
CA SER A 31 5.29 15.85 1.14
C SER A 31 5.26 16.31 2.61
N PRO A 32 6.36 16.83 3.16
CA PRO A 32 6.44 17.21 4.56
C PRO A 32 5.58 18.45 4.89
N MET A 33 5.27 19.27 3.88
CA MET A 33 4.45 20.46 4.02
C MET A 33 3.04 20.18 3.49
N PRO A 34 2.00 20.25 4.34
CA PRO A 34 0.62 20.23 3.87
C PRO A 34 0.28 21.51 3.09
N ASP A 35 -0.61 21.40 2.11
CA ASP A 35 -1.10 22.53 1.33
C ASP A 35 -1.96 23.48 2.21
N LYS A 36 -2.38 24.65 1.69
CA LYS A 36 -3.18 25.64 2.45
C LYS A 36 -4.50 25.08 3.01
N GLN A 37 -4.95 23.95 2.46
CA GLN A 37 -6.15 23.20 2.87
C GLN A 37 -5.84 21.98 3.76
N GLY A 38 -4.60 21.82 4.26
CA GLY A 38 -4.20 20.67 5.08
C GLY A 38 -3.89 19.39 4.29
N ASN A 39 -4.09 19.41 2.96
CA ASN A 39 -3.88 18.23 2.11
C ASN A 39 -2.40 17.88 1.96
N VAL A 40 -2.08 16.60 2.13
CA VAL A 40 -0.71 16.10 2.01
C VAL A 40 -0.56 15.46 0.63
N THR A 41 0.48 15.85 -0.12
CA THR A 41 0.72 15.25 -1.44
C THR A 41 1.52 13.97 -1.26
N ILE A 42 0.96 12.85 -1.70
CA ILE A 42 1.64 11.55 -1.69
C ILE A 42 2.02 11.20 -3.12
N THR A 43 3.32 11.09 -3.35
CA THR A 43 3.86 10.59 -4.62
C THR A 43 4.23 9.12 -4.46
N ARG A 44 3.46 8.22 -5.08
CA ARG A 44 3.82 6.80 -5.16
C ARG A 44 4.90 6.64 -6.22
N MET A 45 6.12 6.36 -5.77
CA MET A 45 7.25 6.04 -6.60
C MET A 45 7.30 4.53 -6.84
N ALA A 46 7.79 4.14 -8.00
CA ALA A 46 8.10 2.76 -8.25
C ALA A 46 9.34 2.59 -9.11
N THR A 47 9.89 1.39 -9.08
CA THR A 47 10.95 0.93 -9.98
C THR A 47 10.38 -0.14 -10.90
N TRP A 48 10.56 0.05 -12.21
CA TRP A 48 10.21 -0.88 -13.27
C TRP A 48 11.46 -1.46 -13.91
N ASP A 49 11.30 -2.62 -14.52
CA ASP A 49 12.24 -3.19 -15.47
C ASP A 49 11.79 -2.77 -16.87
N CYS A 50 12.67 -2.17 -17.67
CA CYS A 50 12.29 -1.76 -19.02
C CYS A 50 11.94 -3.00 -19.86
N PRO A 51 10.77 -3.06 -20.51
CA PRO A 51 10.33 -4.26 -21.26
C PRO A 51 11.21 -4.59 -22.46
N ASN A 52 11.99 -3.62 -22.96
CA ASN A 52 12.84 -3.77 -24.14
C ASN A 52 14.30 -4.10 -23.77
N CYS A 53 14.88 -3.36 -22.82
CA CYS A 53 16.31 -3.50 -22.49
C CYS A 53 16.60 -4.00 -21.08
N HIS A 54 15.59 -4.38 -20.31
CA HIS A 54 15.68 -4.91 -18.93
C HIS A 54 16.47 -4.03 -17.95
N LYS A 55 16.62 -2.74 -18.26
CA LYS A 55 17.28 -1.78 -17.36
C LYS A 55 16.27 -1.25 -16.36
N ASN A 56 16.74 -1.05 -15.13
CA ASN A 56 15.93 -0.50 -14.06
C ASN A 56 15.58 0.98 -14.34
N ARG A 57 14.33 1.34 -14.12
CA ARG A 57 13.86 2.72 -14.22
C ARG A 57 12.99 3.05 -13.04
N THR A 58 13.32 4.14 -12.37
CA THR A 58 12.54 4.66 -11.25
C THR A 58 11.78 5.89 -11.69
N GLY A 59 10.54 6.02 -11.22
CA GLY A 59 9.66 7.13 -11.57
C GLY A 59 8.41 7.17 -10.68
N ALA A 60 7.63 8.23 -10.84
CA ALA A 60 6.36 8.36 -10.14
C ALA A 60 5.30 7.52 -10.87
N LYS A 61 4.74 6.53 -10.17
CA LYS A 61 3.62 5.71 -10.63
C LYS A 61 2.32 6.51 -10.55
N GLY A 62 2.20 7.34 -9.52
CA GLY A 62 1.04 8.20 -9.31
C GLY A 62 1.31 9.32 -8.30
N LYS A 63 0.48 10.36 -8.38
CA LYS A 63 0.41 11.41 -7.37
C LYS A 63 -1.02 11.48 -6.89
N THR A 64 -1.20 11.31 -5.59
CA THR A 64 -2.48 11.49 -4.93
C THR A 64 -2.37 12.73 -4.06
N LYS A 65 -3.26 13.69 -4.28
CA LYS A 65 -3.48 14.82 -3.37
C LYS A 65 -4.76 14.52 -2.62
N GLY A 66 -4.67 14.39 -1.31
CA GLY A 66 -5.83 14.14 -0.46
C GLY A 66 -5.52 14.39 1.00
N GLU A 67 -6.55 14.32 1.83
CA GLU A 67 -6.39 14.20 3.27
C GLU A 67 -5.64 12.90 3.55
N PHE A 68 -4.42 12.99 4.05
CA PHE A 68 -3.76 11.81 4.62
C PHE A 68 -4.48 11.50 5.91
N LYS A 69 -5.43 10.57 5.85
CA LYS A 69 -5.87 9.85 7.04
C LYS A 69 -4.91 8.69 7.20
N GLU A 70 -4.16 8.66 8.31
CA GLU A 70 -3.31 7.51 8.66
C GLU A 70 -4.09 6.18 8.56
N GLU A 71 -5.41 6.28 8.76
CA GLU A 71 -6.51 5.34 8.54
C GLU A 71 -6.49 4.57 7.21
N ASP A 72 -5.90 5.11 6.14
CA ASP A 72 -5.91 4.43 4.83
C ASP A 72 -4.73 3.47 4.64
N THR A 73 -3.74 3.50 5.55
CA THR A 73 -2.60 2.58 5.44
C THR A 73 -2.99 1.17 5.89
N PRO A 74 -2.56 0.12 5.17
CA PRO A 74 -2.87 -1.27 5.56
C PRO A 74 -2.33 -1.59 6.97
N LYS A 75 -1.21 -0.97 7.34
CA LYS A 75 -0.66 -1.06 8.70
C LYS A 75 -1.61 -0.46 9.74
N TYR A 76 -2.10 0.77 9.54
CA TYR A 76 -3.02 1.39 10.48
C TYR A 76 -4.35 0.62 10.55
N LYS A 77 -4.92 0.19 9.41
CA LYS A 77 -6.18 -0.58 9.40
C LYS A 77 -6.08 -1.87 10.20
N ILE A 78 -4.98 -2.62 10.03
CA ILE A 78 -4.70 -3.82 10.83
C ILE A 78 -4.50 -3.43 12.30
N GLU A 79 -3.73 -2.39 12.59
CA GLU A 79 -3.48 -1.95 13.95
C GLU A 79 -4.75 -1.46 14.66
N HIS A 80 -5.64 -0.77 13.95
CA HIS A 80 -6.90 -0.20 14.44
C HIS A 80 -7.97 -1.27 14.62
N ALA A 81 -8.06 -2.23 13.68
CA ALA A 81 -8.94 -3.39 13.83
C ALA A 81 -8.55 -4.24 15.05
N LEU A 82 -7.26 -4.39 15.32
CA LEU A 82 -6.75 -5.10 16.49
C LEU A 82 -6.91 -4.30 17.80
N ASP A 83 -6.79 -2.97 17.76
CA ASP A 83 -6.92 -2.08 18.92
C ASP A 83 -8.39 -1.86 19.32
N SER A 84 -9.31 -1.90 18.34
CA SER A 84 -10.76 -1.77 18.58
C SER A 84 -11.31 -2.86 19.49
N GLY A 85 -10.60 -4.00 19.63
CA GLY A 85 -11.02 -5.08 20.53
C GLY A 85 -12.33 -5.73 20.11
N GLU A 86 -12.73 -5.58 18.85
CA GLU A 86 -13.95 -6.14 18.27
C GLU A 86 -13.65 -7.37 17.42
N LYS A 87 -14.63 -8.28 17.32
CA LYS A 87 -14.54 -9.42 16.41
C LYS A 87 -14.71 -8.93 14.98
N PHE A 88 -13.68 -9.04 14.16
CA PHE A 88 -13.74 -8.67 12.74
C PHE A 88 -13.47 -9.86 11.82
N ASN A 89 -13.99 -9.79 10.59
CA ASN A 89 -13.75 -10.78 9.56
C ASN A 89 -12.42 -10.49 8.85
N VAL A 90 -11.55 -11.49 8.78
CA VAL A 90 -10.20 -11.37 8.21
C VAL A 90 -10.26 -11.22 6.68
N THR A 91 -11.26 -11.80 6.04
CA THR A 91 -11.50 -11.70 4.59
C THR A 91 -11.96 -10.31 4.19
N ASP A 92 -12.85 -9.71 4.99
CA ASP A 92 -13.32 -8.33 4.78
C ASP A 92 -12.16 -7.33 4.94
N LEU A 93 -11.36 -7.50 5.99
CA LEU A 93 -10.14 -6.71 6.19
C LEU A 93 -9.16 -6.87 5.03
N ALA A 94 -9.01 -8.09 4.49
CA ALA A 94 -8.12 -8.39 3.37
C ALA A 94 -8.58 -7.75 2.05
N ASP A 95 -9.89 -7.74 1.78
CA ASP A 95 -10.49 -7.06 0.63
C ASP A 95 -10.31 -5.54 0.73
N GLU A 96 -10.54 -4.97 1.92
CA GLU A 96 -10.45 -3.52 2.17
C GLU A 96 -9.03 -2.95 1.99
N ILE A 97 -8.02 -3.76 2.24
CA ILE A 97 -6.60 -3.39 2.07
C ILE A 97 -5.99 -3.91 0.76
N GLY A 98 -6.72 -4.73 0.01
CA GLY A 98 -6.25 -5.35 -1.24
C GLY A 98 -5.10 -6.34 -1.05
N PHE A 99 -5.07 -7.08 0.06
CA PHE A 99 -4.09 -8.14 0.32
C PHE A 99 -4.73 -9.52 0.27
N ASP A 100 -3.93 -10.54 0.02
CA ASP A 100 -4.39 -11.92 0.10
C ASP A 100 -4.68 -12.34 1.54
N VAL A 101 -5.77 -13.10 1.74
CA VAL A 101 -6.21 -13.58 3.06
C VAL A 101 -5.10 -14.36 3.77
N GLU A 102 -4.31 -15.16 3.05
CA GLU A 102 -3.19 -15.91 3.61
C GLU A 102 -2.06 -14.98 4.11
N SER A 103 -1.84 -13.87 3.42
CA SER A 103 -0.87 -12.86 3.83
C SER A 103 -1.30 -12.21 5.13
N ILE A 104 -2.59 -11.89 5.26
CA ILE A 104 -3.15 -11.29 6.47
C ILE A 104 -3.14 -12.26 7.66
N LYS A 105 -3.50 -13.53 7.43
CA LYS A 105 -3.41 -14.58 8.47
C LYS A 105 -2.00 -14.75 9.03
N LYS A 106 -0.96 -14.53 8.23
CA LYS A 106 0.45 -14.56 8.68
C LYS A 106 0.86 -13.29 9.41
N ILE A 107 0.30 -12.15 9.01
CA ILE A 107 0.67 -10.83 9.53
C ILE A 107 0.02 -10.57 10.90
N ILE A 108 -1.27 -10.86 11.07
CA ILE A 108 -2.02 -10.65 12.32
C ILE A 108 -1.30 -11.20 13.57
N PRO A 109 -0.81 -12.47 13.61
CA PRO A 109 -0.13 -13.00 14.80
C PRO A 109 1.20 -12.29 15.10
N MET A 110 1.89 -11.74 14.09
CA MET A 110 3.06 -10.89 14.33
C MET A 110 2.68 -9.59 15.03
N TYR A 111 1.56 -8.97 14.63
CA TYR A 111 1.05 -7.76 15.26
C TYR A 111 0.54 -8.01 16.69
N LEU A 112 -0.15 -9.14 16.94
CA LEU A 112 -0.56 -9.56 18.29
C LEU A 112 0.65 -9.70 19.23
N LYS A 113 1.70 -10.40 18.77
CA LYS A 113 2.94 -10.58 19.54
C LYS A 113 3.66 -9.25 19.78
N LYS A 114 3.63 -8.33 18.82
CA LYS A 114 4.33 -7.04 18.91
C LYS A 114 3.62 -6.05 19.84
N LYS A 115 2.28 -6.06 19.88
CA LYS A 115 1.48 -5.17 20.72
C LYS A 115 1.00 -5.80 22.04
N ASN A 116 1.35 -7.06 22.30
CA ASN A 116 0.89 -7.81 23.47
C ASN A 116 -0.64 -7.86 23.61
N ILE A 117 -1.34 -7.92 22.47
CA ILE A 117 -2.80 -7.98 22.41
C ILE A 117 -3.21 -9.46 22.56
N LYS A 118 -4.17 -9.72 23.44
CA LYS A 118 -4.75 -11.05 23.60
C LYS A 118 -5.82 -11.25 22.53
N GLY A 119 -5.69 -12.33 21.77
CA GLY A 119 -6.63 -12.66 20.71
C GLY A 119 -6.13 -13.83 19.87
N ARG A 120 -7.04 -14.47 19.17
CA ARG A 120 -6.76 -15.61 18.28
C ARG A 120 -7.56 -15.48 17.00
N ILE A 121 -6.98 -15.99 15.91
CA ILE A 121 -7.71 -16.16 14.66
C ILE A 121 -8.42 -17.52 14.73
N ASP A 122 -9.73 -17.51 14.58
CA ASP A 122 -10.57 -18.70 14.52
C ASP A 122 -11.21 -18.76 13.12
N GLY A 123 -10.60 -19.55 12.23
CA GLY A 123 -11.01 -19.68 10.83
C GLY A 123 -10.88 -18.38 10.02
N GLU A 124 -12.02 -17.71 9.82
CA GLU A 124 -12.17 -16.47 9.05
C GLU A 124 -12.34 -15.23 9.94
N PHE A 125 -12.41 -15.40 11.25
CA PHE A 125 -12.66 -14.31 12.19
C PHE A 125 -11.49 -14.13 13.16
N PHE A 126 -11.17 -12.88 13.47
CA PHE A 126 -10.33 -12.54 14.60
C PHE A 126 -11.20 -12.44 15.86
N ILE A 127 -10.83 -13.18 16.91
CA ILE A 127 -11.50 -13.15 18.22
C ILE A 127 -10.53 -12.50 19.23
N PRO A 128 -10.85 -11.31 19.77
CA PRO A 128 -10.09 -10.71 20.87
C PRO A 128 -10.23 -11.57 22.14
N GLY A 129 -9.19 -11.59 22.99
CA GLY A 129 -9.12 -12.44 24.19
C GLY A 129 -8.63 -11.74 25.43
#